data_AF-A0A382RX73-F1
#
_entry.id   AF-A0A382RX73-F1
#
_cell.length_a   1.000
_cell.length_b   1.000
_cell.length_c   1.000
_cell.angle_alpha   90.00
_cell.angle_beta   90.00
_cell.angle_gamma   90.00
#
_symmetry.space_group_name_H-M   'P 1'
#
loop_
_entity.id
_entity.type
_entity.pdbx_description
1 polymer ?
#
loop_
_entity_poly.entity_id
_entity_poly.type
_entity_poly.pdbx_seq_one_letter_code
_entity_poly.pdbx_strand_id
1 'polypeptide(L)' 'MPVGTRGAVRHLTSADLTRLGVEVVLANTYHLMLRPGAEVVRDLGGLASFAAWDGLTLTDSGGYQI' A
#
# COMPACT_ATOMS: atom_id res chain seq x y z
N MET A 1 -4.18 -1.43 12.16
CA MET A 1 -4.00 -1.41 10.70
C MET A 1 -3.34 -0.10 10.30
N PRO A 2 -2.02 -0.10 10.06
CA PRO A 2 -1.31 1.07 9.53
C PRO A 2 -1.85 1.47 8.15
N VAL A 3 -1.74 2.76 7.81
CA VAL A 3 -2.19 3.31 6.53
C VAL A 3 -1.00 3.54 5.61
N GLY A 4 -0.96 2.82 4.50
CA GLY A 4 -0.05 2.98 3.38
C GLY A 4 -0.54 4.07 2.43
N THR A 5 0.22 5.17 2.33
CA THR A 5 -0.03 6.26 1.38
C THR A 5 1.03 6.20 0.31
N ARG A 6 0.64 6.18 -0.98
CA ARG A 6 1.58 6.02 -2.12
C ARG A 6 2.44 4.75 -2.01
N GLY A 7 1.87 3.67 -1.49
CA GLY A 7 2.56 2.36 -1.40
C GLY A 7 3.53 2.21 -0.23
N ALA A 8 3.57 3.15 0.73
CA ALA A 8 4.41 3.04 1.91
C ALA A 8 3.69 3.50 3.18
N VAL A 9 4.00 2.85 4.30
CA VAL A 9 3.67 3.36 5.64
C VAL A 9 4.75 4.36 6.03
N ARG A 10 4.36 5.59 6.36
CA ARG A 10 5.33 6.67 6.61
C ARG A 10 6.28 6.29 7.74
N HIS A 11 7.59 6.41 7.49
CA HIS A 11 8.71 6.10 8.40
C HIS A 11 8.97 4.61 8.70
N LEU A 12 8.21 3.68 8.11
CA LEU A 12 8.38 2.25 8.36
C LEU A 12 8.64 1.50 7.06
N THR A 13 9.60 0.58 7.10
CA THR A 13 9.80 -0.41 6.03
C THR A 13 8.84 -1.58 6.22
N SER A 14 8.61 -2.37 5.17
CA SER A 14 7.80 -3.60 5.27
C SER A 14 8.38 -4.58 6.28
N ALA A 15 9.71 -4.65 6.42
CA ALA A 15 10.36 -5.44 7.45
C ALA A 15 10.06 -4.96 8.87
N ASP A 16 9.96 -3.64 9.09
CA ASP A 16 9.55 -3.09 10.39
C ASP A 16 8.11 -3.49 10.72
N LEU A 17 7.21 -3.44 9.74
CA LEU A 17 5.82 -3.87 9.90
C LEU A 17 5.73 -5.34 10.31
N THR A 18 6.50 -6.22 9.66
CA THR A 18 6.60 -7.64 10.03
C THR A 18 7.14 -7.80 11.45
N ARG A 19 8.20 -7.08 11.82
CA ARG A 19 8.79 -7.13 13.18
C ARG A 19 7.82 -6.64 14.27
N LEU A 20 6.97 -5.69 13.94
CA LEU A 20 5.94 -5.15 14.83
C LEU A 20 4.70 -6.03 14.93
N GLY A 21 4.65 -7.16 14.20
CA GLY A 21 3.50 -8.07 14.20
C GLY A 21 2.27 -7.50 13.50
N VAL A 22 2.46 -6.58 12.54
CA VAL A 22 1.36 -6.07 11.72
C VAL A 22 0.90 -7.18 10.78
N GLU A 23 -0.39 -7.48 10.77
CA GLU A 23 -0.97 -8.51 9.88
C GLU A 23 -1.66 -7.90 8.65
N VAL A 24 -2.15 -6.67 8.78
CA VAL A 24 -2.92 -5.98 7.74
C VAL A 24 -2.55 -4.50 7.62
N VAL A 25 -2.40 -4.04 6.37
CA VAL A 25 -2.20 -2.64 6.00
C VAL A 25 -3.36 -2.15 5.13
N LEU A 26 -3.80 -0.92 5.35
CA LEU A 26 -4.72 -0.23 4.45
C LEU A 26 -3.93 0.54 3.40
N ALA A 27 -4.12 0.24 2.12
CA ALA A 27 -3.54 1.00 1.02
C ALA A 27 -4.55 2.00 0.46
N ASN A 28 -4.14 3.28 0.40
CA ASN A 28 -4.98 4.32 -0.16
C ASN A 28 -4.91 4.32 -1.69
N THR A 29 -6.06 4.06 -2.32
CA THR A 29 -6.15 3.87 -3.76
C THR A 29 -6.05 5.19 -4.51
N TYR A 30 -6.60 6.28 -3.95
CA TYR A 30 -6.57 7.61 -4.57
C TYR A 30 -5.14 8.06 -4.94
N HIS A 31 -4.22 7.97 -3.98
CA HIS A 31 -2.85 8.40 -4.23
C HIS A 31 -2.12 7.52 -5.24
N LEU A 32 -2.32 6.20 -5.19
CA LEU A 32 -1.70 5.24 -6.11
C LEU A 32 -2.21 5.39 -7.55
N MET A 33 -3.50 5.68 -7.72
CA MET A 33 -4.10 5.94 -9.03
C MET A 33 -3.57 7.22 -9.69
N LEU A 34 -3.26 8.26 -8.90
CA LEU A 34 -2.71 9.51 -9.43
C LEU A 34 -1.22 9.39 -9.76
N ARG A 35 -0.43 8.80 -8.85
CA ARG A 35 1.01 8.53 -9.03
C ARG A 35 1.42 7.32 -8.18
N PRO A 36 2.03 6.28 -8.75
CA PRO A 36 2.56 6.17 -10.11
C PRO A 36 1.51 5.82 -11.20
N GLY A 37 0.26 5.53 -10.82
CA GLY A 37 -0.77 5.04 -11.72
C GLY A 37 -0.97 3.53 -11.59
N ALA A 38 -2.20 3.07 -11.78
CA ALA A 38 -2.57 1.66 -11.59
C ALA A 38 -1.85 0.71 -12.57
N GLU A 39 -1.58 1.16 -13.80
CA GLU A 39 -0.87 0.36 -14.81
C GLU A 39 0.57 0.08 -14.37
N VAL A 40 1.28 1.08 -13.87
CA VAL A 40 2.65 0.91 -13.34
C VAL A 40 2.66 -0.07 -12.17
N VAL A 41 1.69 0.06 -11.24
CA VAL A 41 1.59 -0.88 -10.11
C VAL A 41 1.34 -2.30 -10.59
N ARG A 42 0.47 -2.50 -11.59
CA ARG A 42 0.20 -3.81 -12.19
C ARG A 42 1.46 -4.39 -12.84
N ASP A 43 2.17 -3.60 -13.63
CA ASP A 43 3.34 -4.04 -14.38
C ASP A 43 4.52 -4.39 -13.46
N LEU A 44 4.55 -3.82 -12.25
CA LEU A 44 5.50 -4.15 -11.18
C LEU A 44 5.07 -5.34 -10.30
N GLY A 45 4.07 -6.13 -10.72
CA GLY A 45 3.63 -7.34 -10.02
C GLY A 45 2.45 -7.12 -9.06
N GLY A 46 1.79 -5.96 -9.13
CA GLY A 46 0.67 -5.61 -8.27
C GLY A 46 1.11 -4.92 -6.97
N LEU A 47 0.12 -4.56 -6.14
CA LEU A 47 0.32 -3.68 -5.00
C LEU A 47 1.23 -4.27 -3.90
N ALA A 48 1.09 -5.56 -3.62
CA ALA A 48 1.92 -6.26 -2.64
C ALA A 48 3.40 -6.24 -3.04
N SER A 49 3.71 -6.63 -4.29
CA SER A 49 5.06 -6.59 -4.85
C SER A 49 5.61 -5.17 -4.92
N PHE A 50 4.80 -4.21 -5.34
CA PHE A 50 5.18 -2.79 -5.39
C PHE A 50 5.58 -2.24 -4.02
N ALA A 51 4.86 -2.62 -2.96
CA ALA A 51 5.12 -2.20 -1.58
C ALA A 51 6.12 -3.12 -0.85
N ALA A 52 6.61 -4.18 -1.49
CA ALA A 52 7.38 -5.26 -0.86
C ALA A 52 6.72 -5.76 0.44
N TRP A 53 5.39 -5.96 0.42
CA TRP A 53 4.58 -6.34 1.57
C TRP A 53 3.89 -7.69 1.34
N ASP A 54 4.17 -8.66 2.21
CA ASP A 54 3.65 -10.03 2.09
C ASP A 54 2.41 -10.30 2.95
N GLY A 55 1.98 -9.35 3.77
CA GLY A 55 0.79 -9.48 4.62
C GLY A 55 -0.51 -9.08 3.91
N LEU A 56 -1.62 -9.10 4.64
CA LEU A 56 -2.92 -8.74 4.09
C LEU A 56 -2.95 -7.25 3.71
N THR A 57 -3.54 -6.95 2.56
CA THR A 57 -3.73 -5.59 2.07
C THR A 57 -5.21 -5.32 1.90
N LEU A 58 -5.71 -4.27 2.57
CA LEU A 58 -7.05 -3.75 2.38
C LEU A 58 -6.96 -2.46 1.56
N THR A 59 -7.67 -2.37 0.45
CA THR A 59 -7.72 -1.14 -0.35
C THR A 59 -8.97 -0.34 -0.03
N ASP A 60 -8.84 0.97 0.13
CA ASP A 60 -10.02 1.85 0.12
C ASP A 60 -10.51 2.10 -1.32
N SER A 61 -11.68 2.72 -1.46
CA SER A 61 -12.23 3.08 -2.77
C SER A 61 -11.68 4.41 -3.34
N GLY A 62 -10.90 5.16 -2.55
CA GLY A 62 -10.47 6.53 -2.88
C GLY A 62 -11.56 7.60 -2.89
N GLY A 63 -12.84 7.24 -2.71
CA GLY A 63 -13.97 8.18 -2.85
C GLY A 63 -14.08 9.23 -1.75
N TYR A 64 -13.40 9.06 -0.61
CA TYR A 64 -13.36 10.06 0.46
C TYR A 64 -12.39 11.22 0.16
N GLN A 65 -11.41 11.00 -0.74
CA GLN A 65 -10.35 11.95 -1.07
C GLN A 65 -10.62 12.74 -2.37
N ILE A 66 -11.75 12.48 -3.03
CA ILE A 66 -12.28 13.25 -4.16
C ILE A 66 -13.07 14.44 -3.61
#